data_AF-A0AA96TAS9-F1
#
_entry.id   AF-A0AA96TAS9-F1
#
_cell.length_a   1.000
_cell.length_b   1.000
_cell.length_c   1.000
_cell.angle_alpha   90.00
_cell.angle_beta   90.00
_cell.angle_gamma   90.00
#
_symmetry.space_group_name_H-M   'P 1'
#
loop_
_entity.id
_entity.type
_entity.pdbx_description
1 polymer ?
#
loop_
_entity_poly.entity_id
_entity_poly.type
_entity_poly.pdbx_seq_one_letter_code
_entity_poly.pdbx_strand_id
1 'polypeptide(L)'
;MTLGDIIKEYRKNQHLSMDAFSEKSGISKAYISLLEKNKHPKTGKAIAPSIQCIKQAADGMNMDFNTLFSMIDGDVSLKEDNTNDKSQFTSRDERDITSDLNSIMEKLKSGEDGPASFEGEAIPEADQELFAGQLELMLRRLKAINKEKYNPHKKK
;
A
#
# COMPACT_ATOMS: atom_id res chain seq x y z
N MET A 1 -17.01 2.40 -24.37
CA MET A 1 -17.18 1.04 -23.77
C MET A 1 -16.55 1.03 -22.39
N THR A 2 -16.94 0.15 -21.47
CA THR A 2 -16.21 0.06 -20.19
C THR A 2 -15.00 -0.86 -20.29
N LEU A 3 -14.04 -0.71 -19.39
CA LEU A 3 -12.88 -1.61 -19.33
C LEU A 3 -13.30 -3.08 -19.26
N GLY A 4 -14.38 -3.39 -18.53
CA GLY A 4 -14.93 -4.74 -18.45
C GLY A 4 -15.43 -5.30 -19.77
N ASP A 5 -16.03 -4.46 -20.62
CA ASP A 5 -16.49 -4.86 -21.95
C ASP A 5 -15.30 -5.23 -22.85
N ILE A 6 -14.25 -4.41 -22.82
CA ILE A 6 -13.02 -4.61 -23.60
C ILE A 6 -12.31 -5.90 -23.17
N ILE A 7 -12.15 -6.10 -21.86
CA ILE A 7 -11.54 -7.33 -21.31
C ILE A 7 -12.33 -8.58 -21.73
N LYS A 8 -13.66 -8.50 -21.66
CA LYS A 8 -14.55 -9.62 -22.00
C LYS A 8 -14.47 -9.98 -23.49
N GLU A 9 -14.44 -8.97 -24.36
CA GLU A 9 -14.31 -9.16 -25.80
C GLU A 9 -12.96 -9.79 -26.15
N TYR A 10 -11.86 -9.24 -25.64
CA TYR A 10 -10.52 -9.81 -25.81
C TYR A 10 -10.46 -11.27 -25.36
N ARG A 11 -10.97 -11.57 -24.16
CA ARG A 11 -11.01 -12.94 -23.62
C ARG A 11 -11.79 -13.91 -24.52
N LYS A 12 -12.93 -13.48 -25.07
CA LYS A 12 -13.73 -14.32 -25.97
C LYS A 12 -13.02 -14.56 -27.30
N ASN A 13 -12.41 -13.52 -27.87
CA ASN A 13 -11.69 -13.60 -29.14
C ASN A 13 -10.44 -14.49 -29.04
N GLN A 14 -9.80 -14.53 -27.86
CA GLN A 14 -8.63 -15.35 -27.59
C GLN A 14 -8.96 -16.70 -26.89
N HIS A 15 -10.25 -17.03 -26.73
CA HIS A 15 -10.72 -18.24 -26.02
C HIS A 15 -10.13 -18.44 -24.61
N LEU A 16 -9.90 -17.35 -23.88
CA LEU A 16 -9.34 -17.38 -22.53
C LEU A 16 -10.43 -17.63 -21.48
N SER A 17 -10.07 -18.22 -20.35
CA SER A 17 -10.86 -18.25 -19.10
C SER A 17 -10.52 -17.05 -18.19
N MET A 18 -11.40 -16.68 -17.25
CA MET A 18 -11.13 -15.51 -16.39
C MET A 18 -9.85 -15.73 -15.58
N ASP A 19 -9.57 -16.98 -15.22
CA ASP A 19 -8.32 -17.40 -14.58
C ASP A 19 -7.13 -17.20 -15.50
N ALA A 20 -7.20 -17.64 -16.76
CA ALA A 20 -6.10 -17.47 -17.71
C ALA A 20 -5.80 -15.99 -18.00
N PHE A 21 -6.81 -15.12 -17.98
CA PHE A 21 -6.60 -13.67 -18.09
C PHE A 21 -6.05 -13.05 -16.80
N SER A 22 -6.45 -13.60 -15.65
CA SER A 22 -5.92 -13.21 -14.33
C SER A 22 -4.42 -13.42 -14.26
N GLU A 23 -3.92 -14.56 -14.74
CA GLU A 23 -2.50 -14.88 -14.80
C GLU A 23 -1.72 -13.93 -15.72
N LYS A 24 -2.32 -13.52 -16.85
CA LYS A 24 -1.66 -12.62 -17.81
C LYS A 24 -1.61 -11.17 -17.35
N SER A 25 -2.70 -10.67 -16.77
CA SER A 25 -2.85 -9.26 -16.38
C SER A 25 -2.37 -8.96 -14.96
N GLY A 26 -2.29 -9.99 -14.10
CA GLY A 26 -2.08 -9.79 -12.65
C GLY A 26 -3.30 -9.24 -11.92
N ILE A 27 -4.45 -9.13 -12.59
CA ILE A 27 -5.73 -8.74 -11.99
C ILE A 27 -6.40 -9.97 -11.41
N SER A 28 -6.94 -9.92 -10.18
CA SER A 28 -7.61 -11.08 -9.59
C SER A 28 -8.85 -11.53 -10.37
N LYS A 29 -9.08 -12.85 -10.47
CA LYS A 29 -10.30 -13.45 -11.08
C LYS A 29 -11.60 -12.82 -10.56
N ALA A 30 -11.68 -12.60 -9.25
CA ALA A 30 -12.86 -12.00 -8.62
C ALA A 30 -13.09 -10.57 -9.14
N TYR A 31 -12.02 -9.78 -9.26
CA TYR A 31 -12.12 -8.41 -9.75
C TYR A 31 -12.41 -8.36 -11.26
N ILE A 32 -11.84 -9.26 -12.07
CA ILE A 32 -12.20 -9.42 -13.50
C ILE A 32 -13.70 -9.71 -13.63
N SER A 33 -14.25 -10.63 -12.82
CA SER A 33 -15.68 -10.94 -12.83
C SER A 33 -16.54 -9.72 -12.49
N LEU A 34 -16.08 -8.86 -11.59
CA LEU A 34 -16.74 -7.61 -11.25
C LEU A 34 -16.72 -6.63 -12.43
N LEU A 35 -15.54 -6.41 -13.02
CA LEU A 35 -15.35 -5.52 -14.17
C LEU A 35 -16.24 -5.94 -15.35
N GLU A 36 -16.24 -7.22 -15.74
CA GLU A 36 -17.06 -7.73 -16.85
C GLU A 36 -18.58 -7.65 -16.62
N LYS A 37 -19.02 -7.58 -15.36
CA LYS A 37 -20.43 -7.41 -14.99
C LYS A 37 -20.83 -5.94 -14.96
N ASN A 38 -19.85 -5.03 -14.88
CA ASN A 38 -19.99 -3.58 -14.92
C ASN A 38 -21.07 -3.01 -13.97
N LYS A 39 -21.35 -3.74 -12.89
CA LYS A 39 -22.38 -3.42 -11.90
C LYS A 39 -21.91 -3.84 -10.53
N HIS A 40 -21.84 -2.89 -9.60
CA HIS A 40 -21.59 -3.19 -8.21
C HIS A 40 -22.85 -3.80 -7.57
N PRO A 41 -22.82 -5.06 -7.07
CA PRO A 41 -24.02 -5.82 -6.68
C PRO A 41 -24.82 -5.21 -5.53
N LYS A 42 -24.22 -4.31 -4.74
CA LYS A 42 -24.90 -3.61 -3.63
C LYS A 42 -25.43 -2.22 -3.95
N THR A 43 -24.93 -1.55 -4.99
CA THR A 43 -25.22 -0.13 -5.25
C THR A 43 -25.75 0.15 -6.65
N GLY A 44 -25.67 -0.81 -7.57
CA GLY A 44 -26.10 -0.65 -8.96
C GLY A 44 -25.25 0.33 -9.77
N LYS A 45 -24.23 0.96 -9.17
CA LYS A 45 -23.33 1.91 -9.82
C LYS A 45 -22.30 1.18 -10.69
N ALA A 46 -21.85 1.86 -11.74
CA ALA A 46 -20.74 1.41 -12.58
C ALA A 46 -19.46 1.26 -11.73
N ILE A 47 -18.66 0.26 -12.07
CA ILE A 47 -17.39 0.03 -11.39
C ILE A 47 -16.33 0.89 -12.09
N ALA A 48 -15.79 1.87 -11.37
CA ALA A 48 -14.67 2.67 -11.86
C ALA A 48 -13.35 1.91 -11.62
N PRO A 49 -12.64 1.44 -12.66
CA PRO A 49 -11.34 0.80 -12.49
C PRO A 49 -10.28 1.82 -12.05
N SER A 50 -9.25 1.37 -11.33
CA SER A 50 -8.06 2.19 -11.04
C SER A 50 -7.14 2.27 -12.26
N ILE A 51 -6.30 3.32 -12.33
CA ILE A 51 -5.28 3.45 -13.40
C ILE A 51 -4.37 2.22 -13.44
N GLN A 52 -3.97 1.70 -12.28
CA GLN A 52 -3.16 0.48 -12.19
C GLN A 52 -3.85 -0.72 -12.83
N CYS A 53 -5.16 -0.88 -12.58
CA CYS A 53 -5.95 -1.94 -13.21
C CYS A 53 -6.01 -1.79 -14.74
N ILE A 54 -6.16 -0.56 -15.25
CA ILE A 54 -6.14 -0.30 -16.70
C ILE A 54 -4.77 -0.67 -17.28
N LYS A 55 -3.68 -0.30 -16.61
CA LYS A 55 -2.31 -0.69 -17.03
C LYS A 55 -2.12 -2.20 -17.06
N GLN A 56 -2.52 -2.89 -15.99
CA GLN A 56 -2.46 -4.35 -15.90
C GLN A 56 -3.28 -5.04 -17.00
N ALA A 57 -4.45 -4.49 -17.33
CA ALA A 57 -5.27 -5.00 -18.43
C ALA A 57 -4.58 -4.77 -19.78
N ALA A 58 -3.98 -3.59 -20.01
CA ALA A 58 -3.21 -3.29 -21.22
C ALA A 58 -2.06 -4.28 -21.41
N ASP A 59 -1.27 -4.50 -20.35
CA ASP A 59 -0.16 -5.46 -20.31
C ASP A 59 -0.66 -6.89 -20.62
N GLY A 60 -1.74 -7.33 -19.97
CA GLY A 60 -2.32 -8.66 -20.18
C GLY A 60 -2.95 -8.89 -21.57
N MET A 61 -3.29 -7.80 -22.27
CA MET A 61 -3.81 -7.80 -23.64
C MET A 61 -2.73 -7.55 -24.70
N ASN A 62 -1.48 -7.28 -24.30
CA ASN A 62 -0.42 -6.77 -25.18
C ASN A 62 -0.88 -5.53 -25.99
N MET A 63 -1.59 -4.61 -25.32
CA MET A 63 -2.06 -3.36 -25.91
C MET A 63 -1.33 -2.19 -25.26
N ASP A 64 -1.09 -1.13 -26.03
CA ASP A 64 -0.57 0.11 -25.46
C ASP A 64 -1.57 0.72 -24.46
N PHE A 65 -1.06 1.25 -23.35
CA PHE A 65 -1.87 1.84 -22.29
C PHE A 65 -2.74 3.00 -22.80
N ASN A 66 -2.17 3.93 -23.58
CA ASN A 66 -2.92 5.10 -24.06
C ASN A 66 -4.02 4.69 -25.05
N THR A 67 -3.75 3.66 -25.85
CA THR A 67 -4.73 3.07 -26.76
C THR A 67 -5.91 2.48 -25.98
N LEU A 68 -5.64 1.65 -24.96
CA LEU A 68 -6.69 1.10 -24.10
C LEU A 68 -7.44 2.21 -23.37
N PHE A 69 -6.72 3.17 -22.80
CA PHE A 69 -7.29 4.29 -22.04
C PHE A 69 -8.24 5.13 -22.90
N SER A 70 -7.90 5.36 -24.18
CA SER A 70 -8.73 6.11 -25.12
C SER A 70 -10.01 5.38 -25.54
N MET A 71 -10.09 4.05 -25.35
CA MET A 71 -11.28 3.24 -25.66
C MET A 71 -12.28 3.17 -24.50
N ILE A 72 -11.89 3.60 -23.30
CA ILE A 72 -12.71 3.53 -22.10
C ILE A 72 -13.60 4.78 -22.00
N ASP A 73 -14.91 4.57 -22.14
CA ASP A 73 -15.93 5.58 -21.85
C ASP A 73 -16.46 5.32 -20.43
N GLY A 74 -15.89 5.98 -19.43
CA GLY A 74 -16.34 5.85 -18.03
C GLY A 74 -15.43 6.53 -17.02
N ASP A 75 -15.89 6.63 -15.77
CA ASP A 75 -15.12 7.19 -14.67
C ASP A 75 -13.93 6.29 -14.31
N VAL A 76 -12.76 6.90 -14.19
CA VAL A 76 -11.53 6.24 -13.70
C VAL A 76 -11.27 6.65 -12.27
N SER A 77 -11.02 5.67 -11.41
CA SER A 77 -10.64 5.93 -10.02
C SER A 77 -9.16 6.32 -9.95
N LEU A 78 -8.89 7.55 -9.50
CA LEU A 78 -7.53 8.03 -9.21
C LEU A 78 -7.01 7.61 -7.83
N LYS A 79 -7.71 6.70 -7.13
CA LYS A 79 -7.21 6.19 -5.86
C LYS A 79 -5.88 5.48 -6.09
N GLU A 80 -4.84 5.98 -5.44
CA GLU A 80 -3.55 5.31 -5.35
C GLU A 80 -3.79 3.98 -4.62
N ASP A 81 -3.80 2.89 -5.38
CA ASP A 81 -3.70 1.55 -4.83
C ASP A 81 -2.30 1.45 -4.23
N ASN A 82 -2.17 1.79 -2.94
CA ASN A 82 -1.02 1.54 -2.06
C ASN A 82 -0.74 0.03 -1.92
N THR A 83 -0.71 -0.71 -3.02
CA THR A 83 -0.47 -2.16 -3.08
C THR A 83 1.01 -2.51 -2.88
N ASN A 84 1.88 -1.50 -2.79
CA ASN A 84 3.25 -1.63 -2.27
C ASN A 84 3.43 -1.10 -0.85
N ASP A 85 2.42 -0.49 -0.22
CA ASP A 85 2.44 -0.22 1.20
C ASP A 85 1.78 -1.38 1.94
N LYS A 86 2.40 -2.57 1.84
CA LYS A 86 2.41 -3.40 3.04
C LYS A 86 3.19 -2.56 4.04
N SER A 87 2.48 -1.74 4.82
CA SER A 87 3.06 -1.05 5.97
C SER A 87 4.04 -2.02 6.60
N GLN A 88 5.32 -1.68 6.55
CA GLN A 88 6.41 -2.55 6.99
C GLN A 88 6.17 -3.03 8.44
N PHE A 89 5.34 -2.26 9.15
CA PHE A 89 4.89 -2.43 10.50
C PHE A 89 3.40 -2.83 10.54
N THR A 90 3.09 -3.82 11.36
CA THR A 90 1.71 -4.16 11.71
C THR A 90 1.17 -3.12 12.70
N SER A 91 -0.14 -3.06 12.91
CA SER A 91 -0.74 -2.20 13.94
C SER A 91 -0.26 -2.54 15.37
N ARG A 92 0.34 -3.71 15.59
CA ARG A 92 1.01 -4.04 16.85
C ARG A 92 2.39 -3.38 16.92
N ASP A 93 3.16 -3.46 15.84
CA ASP A 93 4.49 -2.84 15.78
C ASP A 93 4.40 -1.32 15.95
N GLU A 94 3.41 -0.68 15.34
CA GLU A 94 3.16 0.77 15.52
C GLU A 94 2.87 1.13 16.98
N ARG A 95 2.08 0.30 17.68
CA ARG A 95 1.80 0.49 19.11
C ARG A 95 3.04 0.29 19.98
N ASP A 96 3.85 -0.73 19.67
CA ASP A 96 5.11 -0.97 20.39
C ASP A 96 6.06 0.23 20.20
N ILE A 97 6.25 0.70 18.97
CA ILE A 97 7.12 1.86 18.64
C ILE A 97 6.64 3.11 19.38
N THR A 98 5.33 3.36 19.38
CA THR A 98 4.75 4.51 20.09
C THR A 98 4.95 4.41 21.60
N SER A 99 4.77 3.22 22.18
CA SER A 99 4.98 2.97 23.60
C SER A 99 6.45 3.16 24.00
N ASP A 100 7.38 2.65 23.19
CA ASP A 100 8.82 2.79 23.42
C ASP A 100 9.25 4.26 23.30
N LEU A 101 8.76 4.98 22.29
CA LEU A 101 9.01 6.41 22.11
C LEU A 101 8.55 7.20 23.33
N ASN A 102 7.31 7.00 23.78
CA ASN A 102 6.76 7.71 24.94
C ASN A 102 7.53 7.37 26.22
N SER A 103 7.87 6.10 26.44
CA SER A 103 8.65 5.67 27.60
C SER A 103 10.04 6.33 27.63
N ILE A 104 10.70 6.45 26.48
CA ILE A 104 11.99 7.13 26.37
C ILE A 104 11.82 8.63 26.59
N MET A 105 10.86 9.28 25.93
CA MET A 105 10.61 10.72 26.07
C MET A 105 10.24 11.13 27.51
N GLU A 106 9.44 10.32 28.21
CA GLU A 106 9.09 10.56 29.61
C GLU A 106 10.32 10.44 30.53
N LYS A 107 11.16 9.41 30.33
CA LYS A 107 12.43 9.28 31.09
C LYS A 107 13.40 10.42 30.85
N LEU A 108 13.40 10.97 29.63
CA LEU A 108 14.22 12.13 29.29
C LEU A 108 13.71 13.41 29.96
N LYS A 109 12.39 13.53 30.18
CA LYS A 109 11.76 14.67 30.85
C LYS A 109 11.82 14.59 32.38
N SER A 110 11.87 13.40 32.97
CA SER A 110 11.76 13.20 34.42
C SER A 110 13.01 13.57 35.24
N GLY A 111 14.11 13.98 34.58
CA GLY A 111 15.24 14.65 35.26
C GLY A 111 16.14 13.77 36.14
N GLU A 112 16.01 12.44 36.13
CA GLU A 112 17.02 11.53 36.68
C GLU A 112 18.19 11.42 35.69
N ASP A 113 19.20 12.30 35.83
CA ASP A 113 20.49 12.26 35.10
C ASP A 113 20.35 11.86 33.61
N GLY A 114 19.46 12.56 32.90
CA GLY A 114 18.96 12.13 31.58
C GLY A 114 19.90 12.47 30.41
N PRO A 115 20.13 11.54 29.45
CA PRO A 115 20.92 11.76 28.24
C PRO A 115 20.30 12.74 27.21
N ALA A 116 19.16 13.36 27.55
CA ALA A 116 18.55 14.47 26.82
C ALA A 116 19.13 15.83 27.20
N SER A 117 20.26 15.84 27.91
CA SER A 117 21.01 17.05 28.20
C SER A 117 22.16 17.12 27.20
N PHE A 118 22.24 18.20 26.41
CA PHE A 118 23.43 18.48 25.60
C PHE A 118 24.31 19.44 26.39
N GLU A 119 25.54 19.02 26.70
CA GLU A 119 26.47 19.81 27.53
C GLU A 119 25.95 20.15 28.94
N GLY A 120 25.01 19.36 29.47
CA GLY A 120 24.40 19.60 30.77
C GLY A 120 23.22 20.58 30.76
N GLU A 121 22.87 21.12 29.59
CA GLU A 121 21.66 21.92 29.38
C GLU A 121 20.53 21.04 28.82
N ALA A 122 19.30 21.27 29.29
CA ALA A 122 18.14 20.56 28.78
C ALA A 122 17.90 20.87 27.29
N ILE A 123 17.50 19.88 26.49
CA ILE A 123 17.10 20.10 25.10
C ILE A 123 15.99 21.17 25.04
N PRO A 124 16.18 22.25 24.26
CA PRO A 124 15.17 23.29 24.06
C PRO A 124 13.84 22.71 23.60
N GLU A 125 12.72 23.26 24.07
CA GLU A 125 11.38 22.79 23.71
C GLU A 125 11.15 22.73 22.19
N ALA A 126 11.71 23.69 21.45
CA ALA A 126 11.68 23.72 19.98
C ALA A 126 12.41 22.54 19.32
N ASP A 127 13.42 21.98 19.99
CA ASP A 127 14.22 20.87 19.48
C ASP A 127 13.71 19.51 19.98
N GLN A 128 12.81 19.48 20.98
CA GLN A 128 12.22 18.25 21.51
C GLN A 128 11.37 17.52 20.48
N GLU A 129 10.61 18.26 19.65
CA GLU A 129 9.82 17.69 18.57
C GLU A 129 10.72 17.07 17.49
N LEU A 130 11.79 17.78 17.11
CA LEU A 130 12.78 17.27 16.17
C LEU A 130 13.47 16.00 16.69
N PHE A 131 13.86 16.01 17.97
CA PHE A 131 14.46 14.85 18.63
C PHE A 131 13.50 13.66 18.68
N ALA A 132 12.23 13.88 19.04
CA ALA A 132 11.21 12.84 19.05
C ALA A 132 11.03 12.20 17.67
N GLY A 133 11.02 13.01 16.60
CA GLY A 133 10.95 12.52 15.22
C GLY A 133 12.18 11.69 14.82
N GLN A 134 13.39 12.11 15.22
CA GLN A 134 14.61 11.34 14.99
C GLN A 134 14.61 10.00 15.75
N LEU A 135 14.13 10.00 16.99
CA LEU A 135 14.03 8.82 17.82
C LEU A 135 13.00 7.84 17.25
N GLU A 136 11.84 8.32 16.79
CA GLU A 136 10.83 7.50 16.12
C GLU A 136 11.43 6.83 14.86
N LEU A 137 12.15 7.58 14.04
CA LEU A 137 12.83 7.05 12.85
C LEU A 137 13.83 5.94 13.21
N MET A 138 14.59 6.13 14.29
CA MET A 138 15.51 5.13 14.82
C MET A 138 14.78 3.86 15.27
N LEU A 139 13.69 3.98 16.04
CA LEU A 139 12.89 2.85 16.51
C LEU A 139 12.29 2.06 15.35
N ARG A 140 11.77 2.75 14.33
CA ARG A 140 11.27 2.12 13.09
C ARG A 140 12.35 1.31 12.38
N ARG A 141 13.55 1.88 12.19
CA ARG A 141 14.69 1.17 11.59
C ARG A 141 15.09 -0.06 12.39
N LEU A 142 15.16 0.07 13.72
CA LEU A 142 15.48 -1.06 14.60
C LEU A 142 14.44 -2.18 14.50
N LYS A 143 13.14 -1.83 14.49
CA LYS A 143 12.04 -2.78 14.34
C LYS A 143 12.10 -3.50 13.00
N ALA A 144 12.42 -2.79 11.92
CA ALA A 144 12.63 -3.38 10.59
C ALA A 144 13.78 -4.40 10.58
N ILE A 145 14.95 -4.04 11.14
CA ILE A 145 16.10 -4.94 11.26
C ILE A 145 15.75 -6.18 12.10
N ASN A 146 15.05 -6.00 13.21
CA ASN A 146 14.67 -7.10 14.08
C ASN A 146 13.69 -8.07 13.40
N LYS A 147 12.72 -7.55 12.65
CA LYS A 147 11.83 -8.37 11.80
C LYS A 147 12.61 -9.10 10.71
N GLU A 148 13.63 -8.48 10.13
CA GLU A 148 14.48 -9.12 9.13
C GLU A 148 15.36 -10.23 9.72
N LYS A 149 15.94 -10.02 10.89
CA LYS A 149 16.93 -10.91 11.50
C LYS A 149 16.31 -12.04 12.33
N TYR A 150 15.17 -11.80 12.97
CA TYR A 150 14.55 -12.72 13.93
C TYR A 150 13.20 -13.27 13.50
N ASN A 151 12.75 -13.04 12.25
CA ASN A 151 11.52 -13.66 11.77
C ASN A 151 11.73 -15.18 11.55
N PRO A 152 11.06 -16.04 12.34
CA PRO A 152 11.22 -17.49 12.25
C PRO A 152 10.68 -18.09 10.94
N HIS A 153 9.91 -17.32 10.16
CA HIS A 153 9.34 -17.75 8.89
C HIS A 153 10.22 -17.41 7.67
N LYS A 154 11.40 -16.79 7.86
CA LYS A 154 12.29 -16.40 6.75
C LYS A 154 13.12 -17.56 6.16
N LYS A 155 13.16 -18.74 6.80
CA LYS A 155 13.88 -19.95 6.36
C LYS A 155 12.93 -21.10 5.99
N LYS A 156 11.90 -20.84 5.18
CA LYS A 156 11.09 -21.89 4.57
C LYS A 156 11.06 -21.71 3.06
#